data_AF-A0A371H357-F1
#
_entry.id   AF-A0A371H357-F1
#
_cell.length_a   1.000
_cell.length_b   1.000
_cell.length_c   1.000
_cell.angle_alpha   90.00
_cell.angle_beta   90.00
_cell.angle_gamma   90.00
#
_symmetry.space_group_name_H-M   'P 1'
#
loop_
_entity.id
_entity.type
_entity.pdbx_description
1 polymer ?
#
loop_
_entity_poly.entity_id
_entity_poly.type
_entity_poly.pdbx_seq_one_letter_code
_entity_poly.pdbx_strand_id
1 'polypeptide(L)'
;MAQLQAQSDEHSRLSAEAERRHRLEKERHVEAMSMAGQREEELRRQIVDLKVRNERELEPFCEEIDEAPIPLNFKKVLVDPFDGTQDPYAYLQAFQTQMYISGGDDKLSCKLFPGMLRGVALSIQTFNELAGLFLSQFVANKTKRLEVADLFDIRQTKGESLKSYLVRFNNATIRVDDPDQKFFVKAFQKALRAGPFNDTLAL
;
A
#
# COMPACT_ATOMS: atom_id res chain seq x y z
N MET A 1 10.18 22.19 80.75
CA MET A 1 9.58 23.32 80.01
C MET A 1 10.24 23.51 78.64
N ALA A 2 11.57 23.72 78.55
CA ALA A 2 12.24 24.00 77.27
C ALA A 2 12.16 22.86 76.21
N GLN A 3 12.26 21.59 76.61
CA GLN A 3 12.20 20.46 75.66
C GLN A 3 10.80 20.25 75.03
N LEU A 4 9.73 20.47 75.79
CA LEU A 4 8.36 20.35 75.28
C LEU A 4 8.03 21.49 74.30
N GLN A 5 8.54 22.69 74.57
CA GLN A 5 8.40 23.83 73.66
C GLN A 5 9.13 23.56 72.33
N ALA A 6 10.37 23.08 72.39
CA ALA A 6 11.15 22.76 71.19
C ALA A 6 10.51 21.66 70.32
N GLN A 7 9.88 20.65 70.94
CA GLN A 7 9.15 19.61 70.22
C GLN A 7 7.87 20.14 69.57
N SER A 8 7.15 21.05 70.25
CA SER A 8 5.97 21.72 69.70
C SER A 8 6.33 22.57 68.49
N ASP A 9 7.41 23.36 68.60
CA ASP A 9 7.87 24.26 67.53
C ASP A 9 8.32 23.46 66.29
N GLU A 10 8.98 22.32 66.48
CA GLU A 10 9.39 21.43 65.37
C GLU A 10 8.19 20.75 64.70
N HIS A 11 7.18 20.31 65.47
CA HIS A 11 5.95 19.76 64.91
C HIS A 11 5.17 20.80 64.09
N SER A 12 5.07 22.03 64.59
CA SER A 12 4.48 23.15 63.85
C SER A 12 5.25 23.47 62.57
N ARG A 13 6.58 23.39 62.60
CA ARG A 13 7.44 23.60 61.41
C ARG A 13 7.21 22.54 60.34
N LEU A 14 7.16 21.27 60.73
CA LEU A 14 6.91 20.13 59.83
C LEU A 14 5.48 20.17 59.24
N SER A 15 4.49 20.53 60.05
CA SER A 15 3.09 20.70 59.60
C SER A 15 2.97 21.84 58.56
N ALA A 16 3.59 23.00 58.82
CA ALA A 16 3.61 24.11 57.87
C ALA A 16 4.36 23.74 56.57
N GLU A 17 5.41 22.92 56.65
CA GLU A 17 6.13 22.42 55.49
C GLU A 17 5.29 21.42 54.66
N ALA A 18 4.59 20.51 55.32
CA ALA A 18 3.68 19.57 54.65
C ALA A 18 2.55 20.30 53.90
N GLU A 19 1.97 21.33 54.51
CA GLU A 19 0.94 22.16 53.86
C GLU A 19 1.48 22.96 52.67
N ARG A 20 2.72 23.45 52.74
CA ARG A 20 3.39 24.11 51.60
C ARG A 20 3.63 23.13 50.46
N ARG A 21 4.11 21.92 50.76
CA ARG A 21 4.31 20.86 49.75
C ARG A 21 2.99 20.44 49.10
N HIS A 22 1.91 20.30 49.88
CA HIS A 22 0.58 19.99 49.35
C HIS A 22 0.02 21.09 48.45
N ARG A 23 0.24 22.36 48.80
CA ARG A 23 -0.14 23.50 47.95
C ARG A 23 0.61 23.50 46.61
N LEU A 24 1.93 23.33 46.65
CA LEU A 24 2.75 23.24 45.45
C LEU A 24 2.34 22.07 44.55
N GLU A 25 2.01 20.92 45.14
CA GLU A 25 1.57 19.75 44.35
C GLU A 25 0.20 19.98 43.69
N LYS A 26 -0.72 20.68 44.37
CA LYS A 26 -2.00 21.10 43.76
C LYS A 26 -1.81 22.08 42.62
N GLU A 27 -0.92 23.05 42.77
CA GLU A 27 -0.58 24.01 41.70
C GLU A 27 0.00 23.28 40.49
N ARG A 28 0.96 22.38 40.71
CA ARG A 28 1.53 21.53 39.65
C ARG A 28 0.49 20.66 38.97
N HIS A 29 -0.47 20.13 39.72
CA HIS A 29 -1.56 19.35 39.16
C HIS A 29 -2.49 20.20 38.28
N VAL A 30 -2.82 21.41 38.71
CA VAL A 30 -3.63 22.36 37.92
C VAL A 30 -2.89 22.77 36.64
N GLU A 31 -1.60 23.07 36.72
CA GLU A 31 -0.76 23.35 35.55
C GLU A 31 -0.71 22.17 34.58
N ALA A 32 -0.51 20.94 35.11
CA ALA A 32 -0.51 19.73 34.30
C ALA A 32 -1.85 19.51 33.58
N MET A 33 -2.99 19.74 34.26
CA MET A 33 -4.31 19.66 33.63
C MET A 33 -4.50 20.74 32.56
N SER A 34 -4.03 21.97 32.79
CA SER A 34 -4.10 23.05 31.81
C SER A 34 -3.31 22.71 30.55
N MET A 35 -2.09 22.20 30.72
CA MET A 35 -1.23 21.74 29.61
C MET A 35 -1.84 20.55 28.87
N ALA A 36 -2.49 19.61 29.59
CA ALA A 36 -3.19 18.49 28.98
C ALA A 36 -4.38 18.96 28.13
N GLY A 37 -5.17 19.92 28.61
CA GLY A 37 -6.29 20.50 27.87
C GLY A 37 -5.84 21.22 26.59
N GLN A 38 -4.74 21.98 26.66
CA GLN A 38 -4.15 22.62 25.47
C GLN A 38 -3.67 21.59 24.43
N ARG A 39 -3.03 20.50 24.88
CA ARG A 39 -2.59 19.41 23.99
C ARG A 39 -3.77 18.67 23.36
N GLU A 40 -4.84 18.46 24.11
CA GLU A 40 -6.05 17.82 23.59
C GLU A 40 -6.70 18.68 22.50
N GLU A 41 -6.80 20.00 22.71
CA GLU A 41 -7.39 20.91 21.72
C GLU A 41 -6.52 21.01 20.46
N GLU A 42 -5.19 21.05 20.62
CA GLU A 42 -4.26 21.00 19.48
C GLU A 42 -4.41 19.69 18.70
N LEU A 43 -4.50 18.54 19.38
CA LEU A 43 -4.76 17.25 18.75
C LEU A 43 -6.11 17.24 18.01
N ARG A 44 -7.16 17.81 18.60
CA ARG A 44 -8.48 17.94 17.94
C ARG A 44 -8.37 18.77 16.66
N ARG A 45 -7.67 19.90 16.70
CA ARG A 45 -7.44 20.74 15.51
C ARG A 45 -6.64 20.00 14.45
N GLN A 46 -5.59 19.27 14.82
CA GLN A 46 -4.81 18.44 13.90
C GLN A 46 -5.66 17.31 13.28
N ILE A 47 -6.56 16.68 14.04
CA ILE A 47 -7.49 15.67 13.53
C ILE A 47 -8.45 16.28 12.51
N VAL A 48 -8.97 17.48 12.77
CA VAL A 48 -9.84 18.18 11.82
C VAL A 48 -9.07 18.53 10.54
N ASP A 49 -7.86 19.07 10.64
CA ASP A 49 -7.01 19.36 9.47
C ASP A 49 -6.60 18.11 8.68
N LEU A 50 -6.37 16.98 9.36
CA LEU A 50 -6.13 15.69 8.72
C LEU A 50 -7.39 15.18 8.00
N LYS A 51 -8.57 15.34 8.61
CA LYS A 51 -9.84 14.98 7.97
C LYS A 51 -10.13 15.83 6.75
N VAL A 52 -9.96 17.15 6.82
CA VAL A 52 -10.16 18.05 5.68
C VAL A 52 -9.18 17.74 4.56
N ARG A 53 -7.92 17.42 4.87
CA ARG A 53 -6.95 16.97 3.85
C ARG A 53 -7.39 15.66 3.21
N ASN A 54 -7.81 14.69 4.00
CA ASN A 54 -8.29 13.40 3.51
C ASN A 54 -9.60 13.52 2.70
N GLU A 55 -10.49 14.45 3.04
CA GLU A 55 -11.71 14.75 2.28
C GLU A 55 -11.39 15.43 0.94
N ARG A 56 -10.40 16.33 0.89
CA ARG A 56 -9.90 16.91 -0.38
C ARG A 56 -9.20 15.88 -1.26
N GLU A 57 -8.53 14.89 -0.66
CA GLU A 57 -7.98 13.73 -1.37
C GLU A 57 -9.06 12.74 -1.83
N LEU A 58 -10.31 12.88 -1.37
CA LEU A 58 -11.48 12.11 -1.78
C LEU A 58 -12.37 12.85 -2.78
N GLU A 59 -11.94 14.01 -3.30
CA GLU A 59 -12.74 14.77 -4.25
C GLU A 59 -13.06 13.95 -5.51
N PRO A 60 -14.32 13.99 -6.00
CA PRO A 60 -14.78 13.09 -7.04
C PRO A 60 -14.14 13.42 -8.40
N PHE A 61 -14.44 12.59 -9.40
CA PHE A 61 -14.25 12.96 -10.80
C PHE A 61 -15.00 14.28 -11.12
N CYS A 62 -14.80 14.84 -12.32
CA CYS A 62 -15.64 15.98 -12.73
C CYS A 62 -17.14 15.65 -12.56
N GLU A 63 -17.96 16.66 -12.25
CA GLU A 63 -19.38 16.52 -11.88
C GLU A 63 -20.15 15.62 -12.87
N GLU A 64 -19.85 15.74 -14.16
CA GLU A 64 -20.45 14.90 -15.20
C GLU A 64 -20.20 13.38 -15.08
N ILE A 65 -19.05 12.98 -14.55
CA ILE A 65 -18.70 11.58 -14.32
C ILE A 65 -19.27 11.14 -12.97
N ASP A 66 -19.23 11.99 -11.95
CA ASP A 66 -19.76 11.66 -10.63
C ASP A 66 -21.29 11.53 -10.64
N GLU A 67 -21.99 12.37 -11.38
CA GLU A 67 -23.45 12.31 -11.54
C GLU A 67 -23.91 11.25 -12.55
N ALA A 68 -22.98 10.64 -13.31
CA ALA A 68 -23.34 9.64 -14.31
C ALA A 68 -24.07 8.44 -13.64
N PRO A 69 -25.32 8.14 -14.04
CA PRO A 69 -26.08 7.07 -13.42
C PRO A 69 -25.50 5.72 -13.81
N ILE A 70 -25.36 4.83 -12.83
CA ILE A 70 -25.05 3.42 -13.10
C ILE A 70 -26.36 2.73 -13.47
N PRO A 71 -26.50 2.16 -14.69
CA PRO A 71 -27.73 1.48 -15.09
C PRO A 71 -28.08 0.35 -14.12
N LEU A 72 -29.36 0.19 -13.79
CA LEU A 72 -29.83 -0.84 -12.83
C LEU A 72 -29.46 -2.27 -13.24
N ASN A 73 -29.34 -2.53 -14.55
CA ASN A 73 -28.96 -3.81 -15.13
C ASN A 73 -27.45 -3.92 -15.42
N PHE A 74 -26.65 -2.95 -14.98
CA PHE A 74 -25.21 -2.97 -15.15
C PHE A 74 -24.60 -4.14 -14.37
N LYS A 75 -23.85 -4.99 -15.07
CA LYS A 75 -23.17 -6.11 -14.44
C LYS A 75 -21.98 -5.59 -13.65
N LYS A 76 -21.83 -6.05 -12.40
CA LYS A 76 -20.69 -5.68 -11.57
C LYS A 76 -19.38 -6.05 -12.28
N VAL A 77 -18.46 -5.09 -12.36
CA VAL A 77 -17.11 -5.30 -12.88
C VAL A 77 -16.37 -6.26 -11.93
N LEU A 78 -15.94 -7.41 -12.46
CA LEU A 78 -15.17 -8.42 -11.74
C LEU A 78 -13.73 -8.39 -12.23
N VAL A 79 -12.97 -7.43 -11.72
CA VAL A 79 -11.52 -7.31 -11.93
C VAL A 79 -10.90 -7.29 -10.55
N ASP A 80 -9.84 -8.07 -10.35
CA ASP A 80 -9.10 -8.03 -9.09
C ASP A 80 -8.61 -6.60 -8.83
N PRO A 81 -8.48 -6.15 -7.57
CA PRO A 81 -7.95 -4.82 -7.29
C PRO A 81 -6.51 -4.69 -7.76
N PHE A 82 -6.14 -3.51 -8.28
CA PHE A 82 -4.74 -3.22 -8.57
C PHE A 82 -3.96 -3.04 -7.27
N ASP A 83 -3.02 -3.94 -7.01
CA ASP A 83 -2.19 -3.97 -5.80
C ASP A 83 -0.80 -3.32 -6.00
N GLY A 84 -0.54 -2.80 -7.21
CA GLY A 84 0.74 -2.22 -7.59
C GLY A 84 1.80 -3.24 -8.02
N THR A 85 1.56 -4.55 -7.89
CA THR A 85 2.53 -5.59 -8.31
C THR A 85 2.21 -6.17 -9.69
N GLN A 86 0.97 -6.04 -10.12
CA GLN A 86 0.47 -6.48 -11.42
C GLN A 86 1.01 -5.61 -12.57
N ASP A 87 1.08 -6.20 -13.77
CA ASP A 87 1.37 -5.44 -14.98
C ASP A 87 0.25 -4.42 -15.27
N PRO A 88 0.55 -3.12 -15.36
CA PRO A 88 -0.46 -2.08 -15.49
C PRO A 88 -1.18 -2.11 -16.85
N TYR A 89 -0.54 -2.62 -17.91
CA TYR A 89 -1.18 -2.77 -19.22
C TYR A 89 -2.17 -3.93 -19.21
N ALA A 90 -1.77 -5.09 -18.68
CA ALA A 90 -2.64 -6.25 -18.55
C ALA A 90 -3.85 -5.93 -17.66
N TYR A 91 -3.62 -5.18 -16.58
CA TYR A 91 -4.68 -4.70 -15.70
C TYR A 91 -5.72 -3.84 -16.43
N LEU A 92 -5.26 -2.80 -17.15
CA LEU A 92 -6.13 -1.93 -17.93
C LEU A 92 -6.92 -2.71 -18.98
N GLN A 93 -6.27 -3.63 -19.69
CA GLN A 93 -6.93 -4.45 -20.70
C GLN A 93 -8.02 -5.35 -20.09
N ALA A 94 -7.75 -5.99 -18.95
CA ALA A 94 -8.74 -6.79 -18.23
C ALA A 94 -9.93 -5.93 -17.81
N PHE A 95 -9.67 -4.73 -17.27
CA PHE A 95 -10.71 -3.79 -16.89
C PHE A 95 -11.56 -3.33 -18.09
N GLN A 96 -10.94 -2.87 -19.17
CA GLN A 96 -11.66 -2.44 -20.39
C GLN A 96 -12.53 -3.56 -20.97
N THR A 97 -12.02 -4.79 -20.95
CA THR A 97 -12.77 -5.97 -21.40
C THR A 97 -14.01 -6.20 -20.54
N GLN A 98 -13.88 -6.10 -19.21
CA GLN A 98 -15.02 -6.24 -18.29
C GLN A 98 -16.03 -5.10 -18.43
N MET A 99 -15.58 -3.86 -18.63
CA MET A 99 -16.46 -2.72 -18.90
C MET A 99 -17.26 -2.95 -20.18
N TYR A 100 -16.61 -3.38 -21.26
CA TYR A 100 -17.28 -3.69 -22.53
C TYR A 100 -18.34 -4.79 -22.37
N ILE A 101 -18.01 -5.90 -21.70
CA ILE A 101 -18.95 -7.01 -21.45
C ILE A 101 -20.15 -6.55 -20.60
N SER A 102 -19.93 -5.61 -19.69
CA SER A 102 -20.95 -5.08 -18.78
C SER A 102 -21.80 -3.97 -19.41
N GLY A 103 -21.50 -3.55 -20.65
CA GLY A 103 -22.19 -2.46 -21.34
C GLY A 103 -21.79 -1.08 -20.83
N GLY A 104 -20.57 -0.94 -20.32
CA GLY A 104 -20.04 0.32 -19.82
C GLY A 104 -19.65 1.27 -20.94
N ASP A 105 -19.87 2.56 -20.68
CA ASP A 105 -19.36 3.65 -21.49
C ASP A 105 -18.11 4.30 -20.85
N ASP A 106 -17.62 5.36 -21.47
CA ASP A 106 -16.41 6.06 -21.03
C ASP A 106 -16.58 6.64 -19.61
N LYS A 107 -17.76 7.23 -19.31
CA LYS A 107 -18.08 7.82 -18.00
C LYS A 107 -18.14 6.75 -16.91
N LEU A 108 -18.81 5.63 -17.16
CA LEU A 108 -18.84 4.49 -16.25
C LEU A 108 -17.45 3.88 -16.06
N SER A 109 -16.64 3.84 -17.13
CA SER A 109 -15.26 3.34 -17.05
C SER A 109 -14.42 4.21 -16.12
N CYS A 110 -14.53 5.54 -16.21
CA CYS A 110 -13.88 6.46 -15.26
C CYS A 110 -14.38 6.23 -13.83
N LYS A 111 -15.71 6.26 -13.65
CA LYS A 111 -16.36 6.16 -12.34
C LYS A 111 -16.04 4.87 -11.59
N LEU A 112 -15.90 3.76 -12.31
CA LEU A 112 -15.71 2.43 -11.74
C LEU A 112 -14.26 1.94 -11.78
N PHE A 113 -13.33 2.73 -12.31
CA PHE A 113 -11.93 2.32 -12.37
C PHE A 113 -11.35 2.14 -10.96
N PRO A 114 -10.74 0.99 -10.62
CA PRO A 114 -10.25 0.73 -9.27
C PRO A 114 -8.95 1.47 -8.93
N GLY A 115 -8.34 2.15 -9.91
CA GLY A 115 -7.05 2.84 -9.77
C GLY A 115 -7.19 4.24 -9.19
N MET A 116 -6.64 4.44 -8.00
CA MET A 116 -6.62 5.69 -7.26
C MET A 116 -5.77 6.76 -7.96
N LEU A 117 -6.43 7.58 -8.78
CA LEU A 117 -5.97 8.92 -9.19
C LEU A 117 -6.79 10.00 -8.46
N ARG A 118 -7.14 9.73 -7.20
CA ARG A 118 -7.92 10.67 -6.39
C ARG A 118 -7.06 11.89 -6.06
N GLY A 119 -7.54 13.07 -6.43
CA GLY A 119 -6.78 14.33 -6.45
C GLY A 119 -6.37 14.83 -7.84
N VAL A 120 -6.17 13.94 -8.82
CA VAL A 120 -5.94 14.33 -10.25
C VAL A 120 -7.21 14.15 -11.09
N ALA A 121 -8.22 13.46 -10.55
CA ALA A 121 -9.50 13.14 -11.18
C ALA A 121 -10.38 14.35 -11.53
N LEU A 122 -10.13 15.52 -10.92
CA LEU A 122 -10.92 16.73 -11.12
C LEU A 122 -10.92 17.26 -12.56
N SER A 123 -9.85 16.98 -13.33
CA SER A 123 -9.74 17.41 -14.73
C SER A 123 -9.94 16.28 -15.73
N ILE A 124 -10.17 15.04 -15.25
CA ILE A 124 -10.29 13.88 -16.13
C ILE A 124 -11.71 13.87 -16.68
N GLN A 125 -11.83 13.99 -18.01
CA GLN A 125 -13.10 13.95 -18.71
C GLN A 125 -13.30 12.64 -19.47
N THR A 126 -12.20 11.91 -19.72
CA THR A 126 -12.26 10.66 -20.49
C THR A 126 -11.48 9.51 -19.85
N PHE A 127 -11.88 8.27 -20.16
CA PHE A 127 -11.16 7.10 -19.67
C PHE A 127 -9.74 7.01 -20.24
N ASN A 128 -9.51 7.54 -21.44
CA ASN A 128 -8.19 7.58 -22.05
C ASN A 128 -7.21 8.45 -21.26
N GLU A 129 -7.65 9.61 -20.75
CA GLU A 129 -6.83 10.46 -19.86
C GLU A 129 -6.51 9.74 -18.56
N LEU A 130 -7.51 9.08 -17.96
CA LEU A 130 -7.34 8.26 -16.76
C LEU A 130 -6.33 7.13 -16.96
N ALA A 131 -6.49 6.37 -18.05
CA ALA A 131 -5.62 5.26 -18.40
C ALA A 131 -4.19 5.74 -18.66
N GLY A 132 -4.00 6.88 -19.33
CA GLY A 132 -2.70 7.50 -19.55
C GLY A 132 -2.00 7.87 -18.24
N LEU A 133 -2.72 8.51 -17.32
CA LEU A 133 -2.19 8.86 -15.99
C LEU A 133 -1.84 7.61 -15.18
N PHE A 134 -2.72 6.61 -15.17
CA PHE A 134 -2.48 5.33 -14.48
C PHE A 134 -1.22 4.66 -15.02
N LEU A 135 -1.08 4.53 -16.35
CA LEU A 135 0.11 3.97 -16.97
C LEU A 135 1.35 4.77 -16.61
N SER A 136 1.30 6.10 -16.63
CA SER A 136 2.45 6.95 -16.29
C SER A 136 2.91 6.77 -14.85
N GLN A 137 1.97 6.62 -13.91
CA GLN A 137 2.24 6.47 -12.48
C GLN A 137 2.84 5.08 -12.19
N PHE A 138 2.35 4.05 -12.87
CA PHE A 138 2.75 2.67 -12.63
C PHE A 138 3.66 2.09 -13.71
N VAL A 139 4.22 2.92 -14.60
CA VAL A 139 5.10 2.46 -15.69
C VAL A 139 6.32 1.69 -15.17
N ALA A 140 6.80 2.04 -13.97
CA ALA A 140 7.89 1.36 -13.29
C ALA A 140 7.50 -0.03 -12.76
N ASN A 141 6.20 -0.28 -12.56
CA ASN A 141 5.64 -1.58 -12.17
C ASN A 141 5.34 -2.47 -13.37
N LYS A 142 5.75 -2.07 -14.58
CA LYS A 142 5.79 -2.98 -15.71
C LYS A 142 6.56 -4.21 -15.25
N THR A 143 5.90 -5.36 -15.25
CA THR A 143 6.50 -6.59 -14.75
C THR A 143 7.83 -6.74 -15.47
N LYS A 144 8.96 -6.66 -14.74
CA LYS A 144 10.28 -6.69 -15.38
C LYS A 144 10.31 -7.96 -16.21
N ARG A 145 10.31 -7.78 -17.53
CA ARG A 145 10.43 -8.88 -18.47
C ARG A 145 11.84 -9.40 -18.31
N LEU A 146 11.95 -10.72 -18.21
CA LEU A 146 13.23 -11.36 -17.97
C LEU A 146 14.00 -11.35 -19.30
N GLU A 147 15.29 -11.05 -19.23
CA GLU A 147 16.17 -11.35 -20.34
C GLU A 147 16.51 -12.83 -20.33
N VAL A 148 16.91 -13.36 -21.49
CA VAL A 148 17.39 -14.74 -21.62
C VAL A 148 18.53 -15.03 -20.64
N ALA A 149 19.34 -14.03 -20.30
CA ALA A 149 20.41 -14.12 -19.31
C ALA A 149 19.88 -14.45 -17.90
N ASP A 150 18.73 -13.91 -17.50
CA ASP A 150 18.16 -14.10 -16.16
C ASP A 150 17.73 -15.55 -15.91
N LEU A 151 17.43 -16.32 -16.96
CA LEU A 151 17.08 -17.74 -16.85
C LEU A 151 18.24 -18.59 -16.32
N PHE A 152 19.49 -18.16 -16.52
CA PHE A 152 20.68 -18.88 -16.04
C PHE A 152 20.87 -18.80 -14.52
N ASP A 153 20.17 -17.86 -13.87
CA ASP A 153 20.18 -17.68 -12.42
C ASP A 153 19.09 -18.51 -11.73
N ILE A 154 18.11 -19.02 -12.49
CA ILE A 154 17.06 -19.91 -11.98
C ILE A 154 17.62 -21.32 -11.90
N ARG A 155 18.32 -21.62 -10.82
CA ARG A 155 18.95 -22.93 -10.58
C ARG A 155 18.09 -23.82 -9.69
N GLN A 156 18.20 -25.14 -9.88
CA GLN A 156 17.61 -26.12 -8.96
C GLN A 156 18.41 -26.12 -7.65
N THR A 157 17.72 -25.82 -6.54
CA THR A 157 18.36 -25.65 -5.23
C THR A 157 18.55 -27.00 -4.49
N LYS A 158 19.35 -27.01 -3.41
CA LYS A 158 19.59 -28.23 -2.62
C LYS A 158 18.33 -28.60 -1.83
N GLY A 159 17.77 -29.77 -2.13
CA GLY A 159 16.53 -30.27 -1.49
C GLY A 159 15.26 -29.96 -2.27
N GLU A 160 15.35 -29.24 -3.39
CA GLU A 160 14.21 -28.96 -4.26
C GLU A 160 13.93 -30.10 -5.24
N SER A 161 12.66 -30.51 -5.33
CA SER A 161 12.22 -31.51 -6.31
C SER A 161 12.26 -30.95 -7.74
N LEU A 162 12.47 -31.83 -8.71
CA LEU A 162 12.47 -31.46 -10.13
C LEU A 162 11.17 -30.78 -10.56
N LYS A 163 10.02 -31.25 -10.05
CA LYS A 163 8.70 -30.67 -10.33
C LYS A 163 8.60 -29.23 -9.84
N SER A 164 9.06 -28.94 -8.62
CA SER A 164 9.06 -27.59 -8.05
C SER A 164 9.94 -26.65 -8.88
N TYR A 165 11.13 -27.12 -9.25
CA TYR A 165 12.03 -26.37 -10.11
C TYR A 165 11.41 -26.07 -11.49
N LEU A 166 10.80 -27.06 -12.14
CA LEU A 166 10.16 -26.90 -13.46
C LEU A 166 9.05 -25.84 -13.45
N VAL A 167 8.25 -25.79 -12.38
CA VAL A 167 7.22 -24.75 -12.24
C VAL A 167 7.85 -23.36 -12.18
N ARG A 168 8.92 -23.16 -11.41
CA ARG A 168 9.64 -21.87 -11.35
C ARG A 168 10.27 -21.49 -12.68
N PHE A 169 10.95 -22.45 -13.31
CA PHE A 169 11.63 -22.24 -14.60
C PHE A 169 10.63 -21.89 -15.71
N ASN A 170 9.50 -22.60 -15.80
CA ASN A 170 8.45 -22.32 -16.79
C ASN A 170 7.75 -20.97 -16.54
N ASN A 171 7.51 -20.60 -15.28
CA ASN A 171 6.94 -19.29 -14.97
C ASN A 171 7.88 -18.15 -15.39
N ALA A 172 9.19 -18.37 -15.36
CA ALA A 172 10.16 -17.40 -15.81
C ALA A 172 10.29 -17.33 -17.34
N THR A 173 10.23 -18.46 -18.05
CA THR A 173 10.30 -18.45 -19.52
C THR A 173 9.11 -17.72 -20.16
N ILE A 174 7.92 -17.78 -19.56
CA ILE A 174 6.73 -17.02 -20.00
C ILE A 174 6.93 -15.49 -19.91
N ARG A 175 7.89 -15.04 -19.09
CA ARG A 175 8.17 -13.62 -18.85
C ARG A 175 9.29 -13.06 -19.73
N VAL A 176 9.84 -13.86 -20.66
CA VAL A 176 10.91 -13.43 -21.57
C VAL A 176 10.33 -12.85 -22.86
N ASP A 177 10.86 -11.70 -23.30
CA ASP A 177 10.36 -10.94 -24.46
C ASP A 177 10.62 -11.60 -25.81
N ASP A 178 11.78 -12.25 -25.96
CA ASP A 178 12.20 -12.93 -27.20
C ASP A 178 12.55 -14.39 -26.89
N PRO A 179 11.60 -15.33 -27.08
CA PRO A 179 11.79 -16.71 -26.69
C PRO A 179 12.63 -17.47 -27.73
N ASP A 180 13.95 -17.29 -27.69
CA ASP A 180 14.84 -18.25 -28.37
C ASP A 180 14.91 -19.55 -27.55
N GLN A 181 14.12 -20.53 -28.00
CA GLN A 181 14.05 -21.87 -27.42
C GLN A 181 15.44 -22.52 -27.23
N LYS A 182 16.43 -22.21 -28.09
CA LYS A 182 17.78 -22.78 -27.95
C LYS A 182 18.46 -22.30 -26.68
N PHE A 183 18.22 -21.06 -26.26
CA PHE A 183 18.78 -20.55 -25.01
C PHE A 183 18.02 -21.05 -23.80
N PHE A 184 16.72 -21.32 -23.91
CA PHE A 184 15.95 -21.94 -22.82
C PHE A 184 16.48 -23.34 -22.49
N VAL A 185 16.77 -24.15 -23.52
CA VAL A 185 17.37 -25.48 -23.33
C VAL A 185 18.75 -25.37 -22.67
N LYS A 186 19.60 -24.44 -23.13
CA LYS A 186 20.93 -24.21 -22.54
C LYS A 186 20.87 -23.74 -21.08
N ALA A 187 19.96 -22.80 -20.77
CA ALA A 187 19.75 -22.32 -19.41
C ALA A 187 19.25 -23.47 -18.52
N PHE A 188 18.28 -24.24 -18.99
CA PHE A 188 17.72 -25.39 -18.29
C PHE A 188 18.79 -26.44 -17.96
N GLN A 189 19.57 -26.89 -18.96
CA GLN A 189 20.64 -27.86 -18.78
C GLN A 189 21.70 -27.39 -17.78
N LYS A 190 22.11 -26.11 -17.86
CA LYS A 190 23.12 -25.53 -16.97
C LYS A 190 22.62 -25.31 -15.54
N ALA A 191 21.31 -25.16 -15.37
CA ALA A 191 20.67 -24.85 -14.09
C ALA A 191 20.24 -26.09 -13.29
N LEU A 192 20.15 -27.25 -13.93
CA LEU A 192 19.87 -28.54 -13.28
C LEU A 192 21.04 -29.00 -12.42
N ARG A 193 20.74 -29.66 -11.30
CA ARG A 193 21.77 -30.35 -10.51
C ARG A 193 22.19 -31.63 -11.19
N ALA A 194 23.44 -32.05 -10.97
CA ALA A 194 23.93 -33.35 -11.40
C ALA A 194 23.08 -34.46 -10.76
N GLY A 195 22.71 -35.46 -11.57
CA GLY A 195 21.85 -36.55 -11.16
C GLY A 195 21.23 -37.26 -12.37
N PRO A 196 20.53 -38.38 -12.16
CA PRO A 196 20.15 -39.31 -13.23
C PRO A 196 19.40 -38.66 -14.39
N PHE A 197 18.57 -37.66 -14.08
CA PHE A 197 17.81 -36.90 -15.08
C PHE A 197 18.67 -35.93 -15.91
N ASN A 198 19.66 -35.28 -15.29
CA ASN A 198 20.58 -34.38 -16.00
C ASN A 198 21.54 -35.20 -16.89
N ASP A 199 21.99 -36.35 -16.39
CA ASP A 199 22.88 -37.25 -17.13
C ASP A 199 22.23 -37.76 -18.43
N THR A 200 20.91 -38.00 -18.41
CA THR A 200 20.13 -38.34 -19.62
C THR A 200 19.93 -37.19 -20.61
N LEU A 201 20.09 -35.94 -20.19
CA LEU A 201 19.95 -34.75 -21.05
C LEU A 201 21.27 -34.25 -21.66
N ALA A 202 22.39 -34.83 -21.22
CA ALA A 202 23.75 -34.54 -21.70
C ALA A 202 24.23 -35.52 -22.79
N LEU A 203 23.39 -36.50 -23.15
CA LEU A 203 23.56 -37.45 -24.26
C LEU A 203 22.88 -36.94 -25.53
#